data_AF-A0A673M249-F1
#
_entry.id   AF-A0A673M249-F1
#
_cell.length_a   1.000
_cell.length_b   1.000
_cell.length_c   1.000
_cell.angle_alpha   90.00
_cell.angle_beta   90.00
_cell.angle_gamma   90.00
#
_symmetry.space_group_name_H-M   'P 1'
#
loop_
_entity.id
_entity.type
_entity.pdbx_description
1 polymer ?
#
loop_
_entity_poly.entity_id
_entity_poly.type
_entity_poly.pdbx_seq_one_letter_code
_entity_poly.pdbx_strand_id
1 'polypeptide(L)'
;MPTVVLMDSSLSMTRPVSVEGSEEFQRKNLAVHGLTMLFEHMATNYRLEFTSLVTFSSLWELMVPFTRDYNTLQEALNNLEDYDKTCLEAALQGVSNIVQQEWGTSCPCQLVCSMYSTDILHLEQLINLNGGEGQIYTMDGPLCLKSVQSMFGKLIDQAYSPFHAVLRCGNLTSDVQVFPRPEPVTIDEEVDPMPRTVQTDLEIVGFIEIGDISSPPVLSRHLVLPIAVNKEGDEIGTGATDDTEEETPTNQMAGKSPNFCVLLHGSLKVEGMVALVQLGPDWFGMLYSQADSKKKSNLMMSLFEPGSEPLPWLGRISQLGPASDAAENPYGEDDSKSPFPIQPKNKRSYAQNVTVWIKASGLQTDVQKILRNARKLPEKTQTFYKELNRLRKAALAFGFWELLKSVAELLERECTLLPDSAHPDAAFQLSHAAQQLKLASSGDSKYAAYEHNITPMLTDFSGGGGADRI
;
A
#
# COMPACT_ATOMS: atom_id res chain seq x y z
N MET A 1 -4.55 -0.38 -13.98
CA MET A 1 -4.06 -1.06 -15.18
C MET A 1 -4.34 -0.12 -16.33
N PRO A 2 -3.32 0.33 -17.08
CA PRO A 2 -3.52 1.00 -18.35
C PRO A 2 -3.12 0.07 -19.50
N THR A 3 -3.53 0.40 -20.71
CA THR A 3 -3.25 -0.35 -21.93
C THR A 3 -2.38 0.48 -22.88
N VAL A 4 -1.35 -0.13 -23.46
CA VAL A 4 -0.62 0.44 -24.59
C VAL A 4 -0.88 -0.41 -25.82
N VAL A 5 -1.47 0.17 -26.86
CA VAL A 5 -1.62 -0.45 -28.16
C VAL A 5 -0.39 -0.11 -28.99
N LEU A 6 0.31 -1.15 -29.45
CA LEU A 6 1.46 -1.05 -30.33
C LEU A 6 1.08 -1.57 -31.72
N MET A 7 0.98 -0.67 -32.69
CA MET A 7 0.52 -0.96 -34.06
C MET A 7 1.67 -0.93 -35.07
N ASP A 8 1.87 -2.03 -35.79
CA ASP A 8 2.84 -2.12 -36.88
C ASP A 8 2.35 -1.33 -38.10
N SER A 9 3.16 -0.38 -38.56
CA SER A 9 2.91 0.47 -39.72
C SER A 9 3.91 0.24 -40.86
N SER A 10 4.64 -0.88 -40.85
CA SER A 10 5.62 -1.24 -41.88
C SER A 10 5.01 -1.62 -43.23
N LEU A 11 5.84 -1.62 -44.29
CA LEU A 11 5.45 -2.05 -45.64
C LEU A 11 4.91 -3.49 -45.69
N SER A 12 5.20 -4.32 -44.68
CA SER A 12 4.68 -5.68 -44.62
C SER A 12 3.16 -5.73 -44.36
N MET A 13 2.62 -4.66 -43.76
CA MET A 13 1.21 -4.50 -43.41
C MET A 13 0.35 -3.99 -44.57
N THR A 14 0.96 -3.43 -45.62
CA THR A 14 0.24 -2.97 -46.83
C THR A 14 -0.05 -4.09 -47.83
N ARG A 15 0.44 -5.30 -47.56
CA ARG A 15 0.20 -6.47 -48.43
C ARG A 15 -1.29 -6.86 -48.40
N PRO A 16 -1.85 -7.31 -49.54
CA PRO A 16 -3.23 -7.77 -49.61
C PRO A 16 -3.44 -9.04 -48.77
N VAL A 17 -4.66 -9.17 -48.24
CA VAL A 17 -5.08 -10.28 -47.39
C VAL A 17 -5.36 -11.55 -48.20
N SER A 18 -6.04 -11.42 -49.34
CA SER A 18 -6.33 -12.53 -50.26
C SER A 18 -5.82 -12.19 -51.66
N VAL A 19 -5.11 -13.13 -52.29
CA VAL A 19 -4.63 -13.00 -53.68
C VAL A 19 -5.74 -13.37 -54.67
N GLU A 20 -6.81 -14.04 -54.22
CA GLU A 20 -7.86 -14.63 -55.07
C GLU A 20 -9.20 -13.87 -55.04
N GLY A 21 -9.25 -12.64 -54.53
CA GLY A 21 -10.28 -11.65 -54.90
C GLY A 21 -11.61 -11.66 -54.13
N SER A 22 -11.66 -12.15 -52.88
CA SER A 22 -12.90 -12.07 -52.08
C SER A 22 -13.02 -10.81 -51.21
N GLU A 23 -11.93 -10.13 -50.84
CA GLU A 23 -11.92 -8.90 -50.03
C GLU A 23 -10.74 -7.98 -50.41
N GLU A 24 -10.98 -6.69 -50.70
CA GLU A 24 -9.93 -5.68 -51.02
C GLU A 24 -9.27 -5.09 -49.74
N PHE A 25 -8.97 -5.92 -48.75
CA PHE A 25 -8.29 -5.45 -47.53
C PHE A 25 -6.78 -5.69 -47.59
N GLN A 26 -6.02 -4.70 -47.14
CA GLN A 26 -4.63 -4.88 -46.70
C GLN A 26 -4.62 -5.40 -45.26
N ARG A 27 -3.51 -6.01 -44.85
CA ARG A 27 -3.35 -6.52 -43.46
C ARG A 27 -3.54 -5.42 -42.43
N LYS A 28 -3.05 -4.21 -42.72
CA LYS A 28 -3.27 -3.00 -41.93
C LYS A 28 -4.76 -2.72 -41.71
N ASN A 29 -5.60 -2.85 -42.73
CA ASN A 29 -7.04 -2.60 -42.60
C ASN A 29 -7.69 -3.59 -41.61
N LEU A 30 -7.30 -4.86 -41.66
CA LEU A 30 -7.80 -5.85 -40.71
C LEU A 30 -7.35 -5.57 -39.28
N ALA A 31 -6.08 -5.19 -39.09
CA ALA A 31 -5.56 -4.79 -37.79
C ALA A 31 -6.28 -3.56 -37.23
N VAL A 32 -6.56 -2.56 -38.09
CA VAL A 32 -7.39 -1.40 -37.74
C VAL A 32 -8.78 -1.85 -37.30
N HIS A 33 -9.47 -2.69 -38.08
CA HIS A 33 -10.79 -3.21 -37.71
C HIS A 33 -10.81 -3.96 -36.36
N GLY A 34 -9.80 -4.77 -36.08
CA GLY A 34 -9.67 -5.47 -34.80
C GLY A 34 -9.47 -4.52 -33.62
N LEU A 35 -8.60 -3.52 -33.78
CA LEU A 35 -8.39 -2.48 -32.76
C LEU A 35 -9.59 -1.57 -32.58
N THR A 36 -10.34 -1.26 -33.64
CA THR A 36 -11.61 -0.54 -33.54
C THR A 36 -12.61 -1.32 -32.68
N MET A 37 -12.76 -2.62 -32.92
CA MET A 37 -13.61 -3.50 -32.09
C MET A 37 -13.18 -3.48 -30.61
N LEU A 38 -11.87 -3.51 -30.33
CA LEU A 38 -11.35 -3.39 -28.98
C LEU A 38 -11.70 -2.03 -28.35
N PHE A 39 -11.47 -0.93 -29.07
CA PHE A 39 -11.78 0.42 -28.58
C PHE A 39 -13.28 0.64 -28.35
N GLU A 40 -14.15 0.13 -29.21
CA GLU A 40 -15.61 0.17 -29.04
C GLU A 40 -16.04 -0.58 -27.76
N HIS A 41 -15.46 -1.76 -27.52
CA HIS A 41 -15.70 -2.52 -26.29
C HIS A 41 -15.22 -1.75 -25.06
N MET A 42 -14.02 -1.20 -25.09
CA MET A 42 -13.46 -0.44 -23.96
C MET A 42 -14.25 0.84 -23.68
N ALA A 43 -14.69 1.56 -24.72
CA ALA A 43 -15.56 2.73 -24.60
C ALA A 43 -16.92 2.41 -23.98
N THR A 44 -17.39 1.17 -24.10
CA THR A 44 -18.69 0.76 -23.56
C THR A 44 -18.55 0.16 -22.16
N ASN A 45 -17.63 -0.80 -21.99
CA ASN A 45 -17.58 -1.71 -20.85
C ASN A 45 -16.37 -1.45 -19.92
N TYR A 46 -15.35 -0.72 -20.39
CA TYR A 46 -14.06 -0.52 -19.71
C TYR A 46 -13.62 0.96 -19.69
N ARG A 47 -14.60 1.88 -19.61
CA ARG A 47 -14.45 3.34 -19.79
C ARG A 47 -13.37 4.04 -18.97
N LEU A 48 -12.98 3.45 -17.86
CA LEU A 48 -12.02 4.04 -16.92
C LEU A 48 -10.56 3.66 -17.21
N GLU A 49 -10.34 2.69 -18.11
CA GLU A 49 -9.03 2.25 -18.57
C GLU A 49 -8.38 3.36 -19.38
N PHE A 50 -7.13 3.67 -19.06
CA PHE A 50 -6.32 4.57 -19.85
C PHE A 50 -5.63 3.80 -20.96
N THR A 51 -5.82 4.24 -22.20
CA THR A 51 -5.25 3.60 -23.37
C THR A 51 -4.37 4.58 -24.13
N SER A 52 -3.21 4.12 -24.58
CA SER A 52 -2.26 4.85 -25.42
C SER A 52 -2.08 4.14 -26.76
N LEU A 53 -1.83 4.89 -27.84
CA LEU A 53 -1.56 4.35 -29.17
C LEU A 53 -0.15 4.72 -29.62
N VAL A 54 0.67 3.70 -29.83
CA VAL A 54 2.04 3.80 -30.36
C VAL A 54 2.09 3.10 -31.70
N THR A 55 2.70 3.75 -32.69
CA THR A 55 2.95 3.15 -34.00
C THR A 55 4.44 2.87 -34.14
N PHE A 56 4.79 1.83 -34.88
CA PHE A 56 6.20 1.52 -35.12
C PHE A 56 6.47 0.96 -36.51
N SER A 57 7.63 1.37 -37.02
CA SER A 57 8.34 0.84 -38.18
C SER A 57 9.83 0.88 -37.84
N SER A 58 10.67 1.63 -38.55
CA SER A 58 12.11 1.74 -38.25
C SER A 58 12.37 2.61 -37.03
N LEU A 59 11.45 3.55 -36.79
CA LEU A 59 11.28 4.36 -35.60
C LEU A 59 9.90 4.06 -35.00
N TRP A 60 9.67 4.53 -33.79
CA TRP A 60 8.36 4.49 -33.14
C TRP A 60 7.88 5.90 -32.86
N GLU A 61 6.57 6.09 -32.85
CA GLU A 61 5.91 7.36 -32.56
C GLU A 61 4.75 7.15 -31.60
N LEU A 62 4.64 8.02 -30.60
CA LEU A 62 3.47 8.09 -29.73
C LEU A 62 2.38 8.91 -30.44
N MET A 63 1.43 8.21 -31.08
CA MET A 63 0.33 8.86 -31.82
C MET A 63 -0.67 9.50 -30.87
N VAL A 64 -1.03 8.78 -29.80
CA VAL A 64 -2.00 9.25 -28.80
C VAL A 64 -1.46 8.90 -27.41
N PRO A 65 -1.23 9.89 -26.53
CA PRO A 65 -0.85 9.64 -25.14
C PRO A 65 -1.99 8.95 -24.37
N PHE A 66 -1.72 8.49 -23.14
CA PHE A 66 -2.74 7.83 -22.33
C PHE A 66 -4.01 8.68 -22.19
N THR A 67 -5.12 8.16 -22.68
CA THR A 67 -6.42 8.82 -22.69
C THR A 67 -7.54 7.83 -22.38
N ARG A 68 -8.70 8.36 -21.98
CA ARG A 68 -9.98 7.63 -21.91
C ARG A 68 -10.89 7.97 -23.08
N ASP A 69 -10.46 8.87 -23.94
CA ASP A 69 -11.18 9.28 -25.13
C ASP A 69 -10.89 8.30 -26.28
N TYR A 70 -11.74 7.28 -26.37
CA TYR A 70 -11.62 6.24 -27.39
C TYR A 70 -11.93 6.74 -28.80
N ASN A 71 -12.62 7.88 -28.94
CA ASN A 71 -12.88 8.49 -30.25
C ASN A 71 -11.57 9.02 -30.84
N THR A 72 -10.74 9.70 -30.04
CA THR A 72 -9.40 10.16 -30.49
C THR A 72 -8.48 9.02 -30.88
N LEU A 73 -8.53 7.89 -30.16
CA LEU A 73 -7.77 6.68 -30.48
C LEU A 73 -8.22 6.07 -31.82
N GLN A 74 -9.53 6.01 -32.08
CA GLN A 74 -10.07 5.52 -33.35
C GLN A 74 -9.74 6.46 -34.52
N GLU A 75 -9.83 7.77 -34.34
CA GLU A 75 -9.45 8.76 -35.36
C GLU A 75 -7.97 8.66 -35.73
N ALA A 76 -7.08 8.53 -34.74
CA ALA A 76 -5.65 8.34 -34.99
C ALA A 76 -5.35 7.02 -35.71
N LEU A 77 -6.07 5.95 -35.36
CA LEU A 77 -5.96 4.64 -36.00
C LEU A 77 -6.40 4.64 -37.48
N ASN A 78 -7.40 5.45 -37.82
CA ASN A 78 -7.87 5.60 -39.21
C ASN A 78 -6.91 6.42 -40.09
N ASN A 79 -6.08 7.27 -39.49
CA ASN A 79 -5.15 8.18 -40.18
C ASN A 79 -3.69 7.67 -40.16
N LEU A 80 -3.48 6.37 -39.97
CA LEU A 80 -2.14 5.79 -39.97
C LEU A 80 -1.46 5.96 -41.32
N GLU A 81 -0.21 6.41 -41.30
CA GLU A 81 0.68 6.42 -42.46
C GLU A 81 1.34 5.04 -42.68
N ASP A 82 1.96 4.84 -43.83
CA ASP A 82 2.72 3.64 -44.18
C ASP A 82 4.22 3.96 -44.15
N TYR A 83 4.99 3.13 -43.46
CA TYR A 83 6.43 3.29 -43.28
C TYR A 83 7.20 2.05 -43.73
N ASP A 84 8.52 2.05 -43.52
CA ASP A 84 9.49 1.13 -44.10
C ASP A 84 9.58 -0.28 -43.46
N LYS A 85 10.42 -0.46 -42.43
CA LYS A 85 10.84 -1.77 -41.88
C LYS A 85 10.52 -1.86 -40.40
N THR A 86 10.12 -3.01 -39.90
CA THR A 86 9.80 -3.22 -38.47
C THR A 86 11.04 -3.18 -37.57
N CYS A 87 10.99 -2.40 -36.48
CA CYS A 87 11.97 -2.38 -35.40
C CYS A 87 11.27 -2.47 -34.03
N LEU A 88 10.90 -3.70 -33.64
CA LEU A 88 10.10 -3.93 -32.44
C LEU A 88 10.84 -3.59 -31.14
N GLU A 89 12.15 -3.87 -31.06
CA GLU A 89 12.95 -3.60 -29.84
C GLU A 89 12.95 -2.11 -29.47
N ALA A 90 13.16 -1.23 -30.45
CA ALA A 90 13.14 0.21 -30.22
C ALA A 90 11.75 0.69 -29.75
N ALA A 91 10.69 0.11 -30.31
CA ALA A 91 9.32 0.40 -29.93
C ALA A 91 9.00 -0.08 -28.49
N LEU A 92 9.42 -1.29 -28.12
CA LEU A 92 9.25 -1.81 -26.75
C LEU A 92 10.01 -0.95 -25.72
N GLN A 93 11.20 -0.47 -26.06
CA GLN A 93 11.91 0.49 -25.22
C GLN A 93 11.13 1.81 -25.08
N GLY A 94 10.51 2.29 -26.16
CA GLY A 94 9.61 3.44 -26.15
C GLY A 94 8.41 3.24 -25.23
N VAL A 95 7.73 2.10 -25.35
CA VAL A 95 6.61 1.71 -24.48
C VAL A 95 7.02 1.72 -23.01
N SER A 96 8.16 1.11 -22.69
CA SER A 96 8.70 1.09 -21.32
C SER A 96 8.88 2.50 -20.75
N ASN A 97 9.44 3.42 -21.54
CA ASN A 97 9.63 4.81 -21.12
C ASN A 97 8.29 5.53 -20.89
N ILE A 98 7.32 5.36 -21.79
CA ILE A 98 5.99 5.99 -21.68
C ILE A 98 5.24 5.49 -20.44
N VAL A 99 5.26 4.19 -20.19
CA VAL A 99 4.60 3.59 -19.02
C VAL A 99 5.26 4.06 -17.72
N GLN A 100 6.59 4.02 -17.64
CA GLN A 100 7.32 4.45 -16.45
C GLN A 100 7.14 5.94 -16.15
N GLN A 101 7.08 6.78 -17.18
CA GLN A 101 6.92 8.22 -17.03
C GLN A 101 5.54 8.59 -16.45
N GLU A 102 4.48 7.87 -16.85
CA GLU A 102 3.11 8.21 -16.48
C GLU A 102 2.62 7.44 -15.23
N TRP A 103 2.96 6.15 -15.13
CA TRP A 103 2.40 5.24 -14.12
C TRP A 103 3.43 4.68 -13.14
N GLY A 104 4.72 4.96 -13.35
CA GLY A 104 5.81 4.40 -12.56
C GLY A 104 6.02 2.91 -12.84
N THR A 105 6.59 2.18 -11.86
CA THR A 105 6.99 0.77 -12.02
C THR A 105 6.07 -0.24 -11.35
N SER A 106 5.12 0.22 -10.53
CA SER A 106 4.24 -0.64 -9.72
C SER A 106 2.80 -0.74 -10.26
N CYS A 107 2.50 -0.07 -11.37
CA CYS A 107 1.20 -0.16 -12.01
C CYS A 107 1.26 -1.26 -13.08
N PRO A 108 0.47 -2.35 -12.98
CA PRO A 108 0.40 -3.35 -14.04
C PRO A 108 -0.12 -2.69 -15.31
N CYS A 109 0.49 -2.97 -16.45
CA CYS A 109 0.13 -2.40 -17.76
C CYS A 109 0.03 -3.50 -18.81
N GLN A 110 -1.04 -3.49 -19.59
CA GLN A 110 -1.24 -4.43 -20.68
C GLN A 110 -0.68 -3.86 -21.99
N LEU A 111 0.16 -4.63 -22.67
CA LEU A 111 0.67 -4.30 -23.99
C LEU A 111 -0.06 -5.14 -25.06
N VAL A 112 -0.78 -4.48 -25.94
CA VAL A 112 -1.45 -5.11 -27.09
C VAL A 112 -0.65 -4.80 -28.34
N CYS A 113 0.11 -5.78 -28.85
CA CYS A 113 0.92 -5.63 -30.06
C CYS A 113 0.20 -6.24 -31.27
N SER A 114 -0.13 -5.41 -32.25
CA SER A 114 -0.74 -5.82 -33.52
C SER A 114 0.28 -5.73 -34.65
N MET A 115 0.76 -6.89 -35.11
CA MET A 115 1.78 -7.00 -36.16
C MET A 115 1.58 -8.24 -37.04
N TYR A 116 2.18 -8.24 -38.22
CA TYR A 116 2.25 -9.43 -39.07
C TYR A 116 3.61 -10.11 -38.94
N SER A 117 3.62 -11.36 -38.47
CA SER A 117 4.83 -12.22 -38.49
C SER A 117 4.51 -13.60 -39.03
N THR A 118 5.43 -14.15 -39.83
CA THR A 118 5.42 -15.57 -40.22
C THR A 118 6.20 -16.45 -39.25
N ASP A 119 6.98 -15.84 -38.36
CA ASP A 119 7.85 -16.54 -37.41
C ASP A 119 7.28 -16.39 -35.99
N ILE A 120 6.51 -17.40 -35.58
CA ILE A 120 5.85 -17.44 -34.27
C ILE A 120 6.87 -17.70 -33.15
N LEU A 121 7.99 -18.37 -33.44
CA LEU A 121 8.99 -18.75 -32.44
C LEU A 121 9.62 -17.52 -31.77
N HIS A 122 9.89 -16.47 -32.54
CA HIS A 122 10.40 -15.21 -31.98
C HIS A 122 9.36 -14.51 -31.09
N LEU A 123 8.07 -14.61 -31.43
CA LEU A 123 7.00 -14.04 -30.59
C LEU A 123 6.84 -14.83 -29.28
N GLU A 124 6.98 -16.15 -29.32
CA GLU A 124 6.98 -16.99 -28.11
C GLU A 124 8.17 -16.67 -27.21
N GLN A 125 9.35 -16.43 -27.80
CA GLN A 125 10.53 -16.00 -27.05
C GLN A 125 10.32 -14.67 -26.33
N LEU A 126 9.60 -13.71 -26.93
CA LEU A 126 9.28 -12.43 -26.26
C LEU A 126 8.39 -12.64 -25.02
N ILE A 127 7.39 -13.52 -25.09
CA ILE A 127 6.56 -13.86 -23.92
C ILE A 127 7.39 -14.56 -22.85
N ASN A 128 8.29 -15.47 -23.23
CA ASN A 128 9.20 -16.12 -22.29
C ASN A 128 10.15 -15.12 -21.60
N LEU A 129 10.63 -14.11 -22.32
CA LEU A 129 11.42 -13.01 -21.74
C LEU A 129 10.60 -12.12 -20.80
N ASN A 130 9.27 -12.08 -20.97
CA ASN A 130 8.33 -11.42 -20.06
C ASN A 130 7.90 -12.32 -18.88
N GLY A 131 8.68 -13.37 -18.56
CA GLY A 131 8.38 -14.29 -17.46
C GLY A 131 7.24 -15.27 -17.75
N GLY A 132 6.82 -15.40 -19.02
CA GLY A 132 5.68 -16.23 -19.40
C GLY A 132 4.34 -15.48 -19.35
N GLU A 133 4.33 -14.21 -18.94
CA GLU A 133 3.13 -13.39 -18.85
C GLU A 133 2.75 -12.85 -20.23
N GLY A 134 1.70 -13.42 -20.84
CA GLY A 134 1.17 -12.99 -22.13
C GLY A 134 0.63 -14.14 -22.97
N GLN A 135 -0.02 -13.81 -24.09
CA GLN A 135 -0.57 -14.81 -25.00
C GLN A 135 -0.44 -14.37 -26.46
N ILE A 136 -0.08 -15.32 -27.32
CA ILE A 136 -0.12 -15.13 -28.78
C ILE A 136 -1.52 -15.48 -29.26
N TYR A 137 -2.12 -14.55 -29.99
CA TYR A 137 -3.37 -14.78 -30.68
C TYR A 137 -3.08 -15.02 -32.16
N THR A 138 -3.38 -16.23 -32.62
CA THR A 138 -3.29 -16.62 -34.04
C THR A 138 -4.68 -16.86 -34.61
N MET A 139 -4.77 -16.86 -35.94
CA MET A 139 -6.01 -17.00 -36.67
C MET A 139 -6.31 -18.47 -36.95
N ASP A 140 -7.48 -18.94 -36.50
CA ASP A 140 -7.98 -20.28 -36.81
C ASP A 140 -8.66 -20.28 -38.20
N GLY A 141 -7.86 -20.21 -39.28
CA GLY A 141 -8.35 -20.27 -40.66
C GLY A 141 -7.81 -19.16 -41.58
N PRO A 142 -8.51 -18.84 -42.69
CA PRO A 142 -8.06 -17.81 -43.61
C PRO A 142 -8.04 -16.43 -42.93
N LEU A 143 -7.06 -15.61 -43.33
CA LEU A 143 -7.00 -14.20 -42.95
C LEU A 143 -8.18 -13.48 -43.60
N CYS A 144 -9.15 -13.07 -42.80
CA CYS A 144 -10.31 -12.28 -43.21
C CYS A 144 -10.88 -11.53 -42.00
N LEU A 145 -11.80 -10.59 -42.25
CA LEU A 145 -12.38 -9.77 -41.19
C LEU A 145 -13.02 -10.59 -40.06
N LYS A 146 -13.79 -11.63 -40.41
CA LYS A 146 -14.47 -12.49 -39.43
C LYS A 146 -13.51 -13.19 -38.47
N SER A 147 -12.40 -13.70 -39.00
CA SER A 147 -11.38 -14.39 -38.20
C SER A 147 -10.68 -13.40 -37.26
N VAL A 148 -10.39 -12.17 -37.71
CA VAL A 148 -9.78 -11.12 -36.86
C VAL A 148 -10.74 -10.68 -35.75
N GLN A 149 -12.02 -10.48 -36.07
CA GLN A 149 -13.04 -10.17 -35.05
C GLN A 149 -13.13 -11.27 -34.00
N SER A 150 -13.09 -12.55 -34.41
CA SER A 150 -13.07 -13.66 -33.45
C SER A 150 -11.80 -13.66 -32.58
N MET A 151 -10.65 -13.32 -33.16
CA MET A 151 -9.37 -13.24 -32.45
C MET A 151 -9.39 -12.13 -31.39
N PHE A 152 -9.84 -10.93 -31.75
CA PHE A 152 -9.98 -9.81 -30.81
C PHE A 152 -11.09 -10.06 -29.78
N GLY A 153 -12.16 -10.78 -30.13
CA GLY A 153 -13.15 -11.27 -29.17
C GLY A 153 -12.52 -12.12 -28.07
N LYS A 154 -11.65 -13.09 -28.43
CA LYS A 154 -10.90 -13.89 -27.44
C LYS A 154 -10.02 -13.01 -26.53
N LEU A 155 -9.34 -12.00 -27.08
CA LEU A 155 -8.55 -11.03 -26.30
C LEU A 155 -9.42 -10.25 -25.31
N ILE A 156 -10.57 -9.76 -25.77
CA ILE A 156 -11.52 -9.00 -24.97
C ILE A 156 -12.04 -9.84 -23.80
N ASP A 157 -12.48 -11.07 -24.07
CA ASP A 157 -13.01 -11.98 -23.06
C ASP A 157 -11.97 -12.29 -21.96
N GLN A 158 -10.70 -12.39 -22.36
CA GLN A 158 -9.62 -12.76 -21.45
C GLN A 158 -9.08 -11.57 -20.64
N ALA A 159 -8.81 -10.43 -21.28
CA ALA A 159 -8.07 -9.32 -20.69
C ALA A 159 -8.95 -8.13 -20.27
N TYR A 160 -10.11 -7.95 -20.90
CA TYR A 160 -10.97 -6.77 -20.77
C TYR A 160 -12.41 -7.10 -20.32
N SER A 161 -12.56 -8.20 -19.59
CA SER A 161 -13.82 -8.60 -18.95
C SER A 161 -14.00 -7.88 -17.61
N PRO A 162 -15.08 -7.09 -17.42
CA PRO A 162 -15.33 -6.40 -16.15
C PRO A 162 -15.51 -7.38 -15.00
N PHE A 163 -14.98 -7.02 -13.83
CA PHE A 163 -15.19 -7.79 -12.62
C PHE A 163 -16.49 -7.32 -11.94
N HIS A 164 -17.53 -8.14 -12.02
CA HIS A 164 -18.80 -7.91 -11.34
C HIS A 164 -18.82 -8.64 -10.00
N ALA A 165 -19.31 -7.96 -8.98
CA ALA A 165 -19.41 -8.45 -7.61
C ALA A 165 -20.72 -7.97 -6.98
N VAL A 166 -21.09 -8.56 -5.85
CA VAL A 166 -22.22 -8.14 -5.02
C VAL A 166 -21.66 -7.60 -3.71
N LEU A 167 -21.83 -6.31 -3.47
CA LEU A 167 -21.47 -5.68 -2.21
C LEU A 167 -22.57 -5.88 -1.18
N ARG A 168 -22.24 -6.45 -0.02
CA ARG A 168 -23.19 -6.81 1.03
C ARG A 168 -22.81 -6.20 2.38
N CYS A 169 -23.78 -5.70 3.11
CA CYS A 169 -23.68 -5.31 4.51
C CYS A 169 -24.92 -5.82 5.25
N GLY A 170 -24.85 -7.06 5.76
CA GLY A 170 -26.03 -7.78 6.23
C GLY A 170 -27.07 -7.92 5.13
N ASN A 171 -28.24 -7.30 5.32
CA ASN A 171 -29.34 -7.35 4.34
C ASN A 171 -29.27 -6.25 3.26
N LEU A 172 -28.35 -5.29 3.38
CA LEU A 172 -28.14 -4.26 2.37
C LEU A 172 -27.23 -4.80 1.27
N THR A 173 -27.69 -4.73 0.02
CA THR A 173 -26.95 -5.29 -1.11
C THR A 173 -26.97 -4.35 -2.32
N SER A 174 -25.88 -4.32 -3.08
CA SER A 174 -25.84 -3.72 -4.42
C SER A 174 -24.93 -4.52 -5.33
N ASP A 175 -25.34 -4.67 -6.59
CA ASP A 175 -24.45 -5.14 -7.64
C ASP A 175 -23.45 -4.05 -8.00
N VAL A 176 -22.17 -4.43 -8.12
CA VAL A 176 -21.06 -3.51 -8.31
C VAL A 176 -20.05 -4.01 -9.33
N GLN A 177 -19.38 -3.07 -9.98
CA GLN A 177 -18.18 -3.29 -10.77
C GLN A 177 -16.96 -2.88 -9.95
N VAL A 178 -15.96 -3.76 -9.88
CA VAL A 178 -14.65 -3.46 -9.29
C VAL A 178 -13.67 -3.15 -10.41
N PHE A 179 -13.10 -1.94 -10.42
CA PHE A 179 -12.23 -1.46 -11.49
C PHE A 179 -10.89 -0.88 -10.98
N PRO A 180 -9.72 -1.27 -11.50
CA PRO A 180 -9.51 -2.34 -12.49
C PRO A 180 -9.87 -3.71 -11.89
N ARG A 181 -9.96 -4.75 -12.73
CA ARG A 181 -10.12 -6.12 -12.23
C ARG A 181 -8.98 -6.46 -11.25
N PRO A 182 -9.27 -6.99 -10.05
CA PRO A 182 -8.23 -7.50 -9.14
C PRO A 182 -7.46 -8.66 -9.78
N GLU A 183 -6.13 -8.56 -9.78
CA GLU A 183 -5.26 -9.66 -10.22
C GLU A 183 -5.21 -10.75 -9.14
N PRO A 184 -5.09 -12.04 -9.52
CA PRO A 184 -4.85 -13.11 -8.57
C PRO A 184 -3.54 -12.89 -7.80
N VAL A 185 -3.55 -13.13 -6.50
CA VAL A 185 -2.39 -12.93 -5.62
C VAL A 185 -1.79 -14.28 -5.25
N THR A 186 -0.49 -14.43 -5.46
CA THR A 186 0.26 -15.64 -5.14
C THR A 186 1.19 -15.35 -3.97
N ILE A 187 1.21 -16.22 -2.95
CA ILE A 187 2.05 -16.08 -1.76
C ILE A 187 3.25 -17.02 -1.90
N ASP A 188 4.43 -16.46 -2.16
CA ASP A 188 5.65 -17.22 -2.48
C ASP A 188 6.14 -18.15 -1.34
N GLU A 189 5.69 -17.92 -0.10
CA GLU A 189 6.11 -18.71 1.07
C GLU A 189 5.38 -20.06 1.20
N GLU A 190 4.38 -20.35 0.36
CA GLU A 190 3.64 -21.62 0.37
C GLU A 190 4.37 -22.74 -0.42
N VAL A 191 4.34 -23.98 0.10
CA VAL A 191 5.00 -25.16 -0.52
C VAL A 191 4.39 -25.53 -1.89
N ASP A 192 3.17 -25.08 -2.15
CA ASP A 192 2.46 -25.17 -3.44
C ASP A 192 1.59 -23.91 -3.60
N PRO A 193 2.14 -22.82 -4.17
CA PRO A 193 1.50 -21.52 -4.12
C PRO A 193 0.27 -21.49 -5.03
N MET A 194 -0.91 -21.42 -4.42
CA MET A 194 -2.18 -21.34 -5.15
C MET A 194 -2.61 -19.88 -5.32
N PRO A 195 -2.91 -19.40 -6.54
CA PRO A 195 -3.38 -18.04 -6.75
C PRO A 195 -4.72 -17.81 -6.04
N ARG A 196 -4.74 -16.81 -5.16
CA ARG A 196 -5.93 -16.37 -4.44
C ARG A 196 -6.65 -15.31 -5.25
N THR A 197 -7.95 -15.51 -5.46
CA THR A 197 -8.82 -14.58 -6.20
C THR A 197 -9.84 -13.96 -5.26
N VAL A 198 -10.16 -12.69 -5.51
CA VAL A 198 -11.18 -11.97 -4.73
C VAL A 198 -12.54 -12.60 -5.00
N GLN A 199 -13.30 -12.86 -3.94
CA GLN A 199 -14.66 -13.39 -4.01
C GLN A 199 -15.61 -12.39 -4.67
N THR A 200 -16.64 -12.92 -5.33
CA THR A 200 -17.69 -12.10 -5.96
C THR A 200 -18.72 -11.60 -4.95
N ASP A 201 -18.92 -12.27 -3.82
CA ASP A 201 -19.70 -11.76 -2.70
C ASP A 201 -18.77 -10.99 -1.74
N LEU A 202 -18.83 -9.66 -1.81
CA LEU A 202 -18.03 -8.75 -0.99
C LEU A 202 -18.78 -8.41 0.29
N GLU A 203 -18.51 -9.16 1.36
CA GLU A 203 -19.19 -8.99 2.65
C GLU A 203 -18.48 -7.96 3.55
N ILE A 204 -19.19 -6.91 3.95
CA ILE A 204 -18.74 -5.95 4.95
C ILE A 204 -18.91 -6.57 6.33
N VAL A 205 -17.79 -6.68 7.06
CA VAL A 205 -17.72 -7.35 8.37
C VAL A 205 -17.60 -6.36 9.55
N GLY A 206 -17.36 -5.08 9.28
CA GLY A 206 -17.26 -4.06 10.32
C GLY A 206 -16.86 -2.69 9.79
N PHE A 207 -16.81 -1.71 10.69
CA PHE A 207 -16.39 -0.35 10.40
C PHE A 207 -15.30 0.07 11.39
N ILE A 208 -14.33 0.85 10.91
CA ILE A 208 -13.21 1.36 11.69
C ILE A 208 -13.00 2.83 11.32
N GLU A 209 -12.63 3.67 12.29
CA GLU A 209 -12.29 5.05 12.02
C GLU A 209 -11.07 5.18 11.10
N ILE A 210 -11.04 6.22 10.26
CA ILE A 210 -9.87 6.54 9.42
C ILE A 210 -8.62 6.79 10.29
N GLY A 211 -8.79 7.32 11.51
CA GLY A 211 -7.68 7.50 12.46
C GLY A 211 -7.05 6.19 12.91
N ASP A 212 -7.86 5.16 13.14
CA ASP A 212 -7.44 3.85 13.65
C ASP A 212 -6.85 2.95 12.57
N ILE A 213 -7.45 2.95 11.37
CA ILE A 213 -6.89 2.22 10.22
C ILE A 213 -5.57 2.83 9.76
N SER A 214 -5.41 4.15 9.95
CA SER A 214 -4.25 4.94 9.54
C SER A 214 -4.01 4.87 8.02
N SER A 215 -2.78 4.61 7.59
CA SER A 215 -2.39 4.44 6.19
C SER A 215 -1.83 3.02 5.98
N PRO A 216 -2.69 2.00 5.90
CA PRO A 216 -2.22 0.61 5.79
C PRO A 216 -1.50 0.37 4.45
N PRO A 217 -0.49 -0.52 4.42
CA PRO A 217 0.03 -1.06 3.18
C PRO A 217 -1.07 -1.88 2.49
N VAL A 218 -1.21 -1.68 1.18
CA VAL A 218 -2.24 -2.34 0.37
C VAL A 218 -1.61 -2.85 -0.91
N LEU A 219 -2.09 -3.98 -1.41
CA LEU A 219 -1.62 -4.58 -2.66
C LEU A 219 -2.02 -3.72 -3.87
N SER A 220 -3.30 -3.36 -3.91
CA SER A 220 -3.91 -2.68 -5.03
C SER A 220 -5.14 -1.89 -4.59
N ARG A 221 -5.57 -0.96 -5.44
CA ARG A 221 -6.72 -0.08 -5.23
C ARG A 221 -7.67 -0.17 -6.40
N HIS A 222 -8.96 -0.23 -6.10
CA HIS A 222 -10.02 -0.44 -7.07
C HIS A 222 -11.18 0.49 -6.79
N LEU A 223 -11.74 1.12 -7.81
CA LEU A 223 -13.04 1.79 -7.74
C LEU A 223 -14.15 0.75 -7.61
N VAL A 224 -15.16 1.06 -6.80
CA VAL A 224 -16.36 0.25 -6.65
C VAL A 224 -17.54 1.06 -7.15
N LEU A 225 -18.13 0.64 -8.26
CA LEU A 225 -19.14 1.40 -8.99
C LEU A 225 -20.46 0.62 -9.01
N PRO A 226 -21.60 1.23 -8.72
CA PRO A 226 -22.89 0.54 -8.80
C PRO A 226 -23.24 0.18 -10.24
N ILE A 227 -23.78 -1.01 -10.46
CA ILE A 227 -24.30 -1.47 -11.75
C ILE A 227 -25.83 -1.43 -11.69
N ALA A 228 -26.47 -0.88 -12.73
CA ALA A 228 -27.91 -0.97 -12.89
C ALA A 228 -28.27 -2.34 -13.48
N VAL A 229 -28.57 -3.32 -12.62
CA VAL A 229 -28.99 -4.65 -13.08
C VAL A 229 -30.51 -4.65 -13.26
N ASN A 230 -30.98 -4.71 -14.50
CA ASN A 230 -32.39 -4.99 -14.77
C ASN A 230 -32.66 -6.46 -14.43
N LYS A 231 -33.56 -6.72 -13.47
CA LYS A 231 -33.91 -8.07 -12.98
C LYS A 231 -34.82 -8.89 -13.93
N GLU A 232 -34.88 -8.55 -15.21
CA GLU A 232 -35.61 -9.32 -16.22
C GLU A 232 -34.66 -9.69 -17.37
N GLY A 233 -34.28 -10.98 -17.43
CA GLY A 233 -33.78 -11.65 -18.63
C GLY A 233 -32.49 -11.10 -19.25
N ASP A 234 -31.38 -11.79 -19.00
CA ASP A 234 -30.14 -11.69 -19.77
C ASP A 234 -30.35 -12.26 -21.19
N GLU A 235 -31.15 -11.58 -22.01
CA GLU A 235 -31.16 -11.61 -23.46
C GLU A 235 -31.69 -10.25 -23.92
N ILE A 236 -30.81 -9.36 -24.40
CA ILE A 236 -30.97 -8.48 -25.58
C ILE A 236 -29.84 -7.44 -25.60
N GLY A 237 -28.98 -7.57 -26.63
CA GLY A 237 -28.68 -6.45 -27.53
C GLY A 237 -27.67 -5.41 -27.08
N THR A 238 -26.40 -5.71 -27.33
CA THR A 238 -25.41 -4.69 -27.73
C THR A 238 -25.94 -3.84 -28.88
N GLY A 239 -26.12 -2.53 -28.65
CA GLY A 239 -26.28 -1.55 -29.72
C GLY A 239 -27.21 -0.39 -29.37
N ALA A 240 -26.63 0.78 -29.11
CA ALA A 240 -26.99 2.04 -29.76
C ALA A 240 -26.05 3.16 -29.30
N THR A 241 -25.44 3.79 -30.30
CA THR A 241 -24.72 5.07 -30.30
C THR A 241 -25.58 6.22 -29.78
N ASP A 242 -25.03 7.08 -28.92
CA ASP A 242 -25.07 8.53 -29.15
C ASP A 242 -24.08 9.28 -28.25
N ASP A 243 -23.23 10.09 -28.89
CA ASP A 243 -22.30 11.03 -28.28
C ASP A 243 -23.07 12.29 -27.88
N THR A 244 -23.73 12.24 -26.74
CA THR A 244 -24.21 13.44 -26.04
C THR A 244 -24.47 13.09 -24.59
N GLU A 245 -24.23 14.01 -23.66
CA GLU A 245 -24.61 13.91 -22.24
C GLU A 245 -26.15 13.91 -22.05
N GLU A 246 -26.92 13.30 -22.95
CA GLU A 246 -28.32 12.98 -22.72
C GLU A 246 -28.39 11.60 -22.09
N GLU A 247 -28.69 11.59 -20.79
CA GLU A 247 -28.93 10.38 -20.03
C GLU A 247 -29.92 9.47 -20.78
N THR A 248 -29.45 8.30 -21.20
CA THR A 248 -30.34 7.26 -21.72
C THR A 248 -31.49 7.02 -20.70
N PRO A 249 -32.72 6.74 -21.16
CA PRO A 249 -33.87 6.60 -20.28
C PRO A 249 -33.67 5.53 -19.19
N THR A 250 -32.81 4.53 -19.45
CA THR A 250 -32.37 3.51 -18.49
C THR A 250 -31.50 4.08 -17.36
N ASN A 251 -30.54 4.97 -17.66
CA ASN A 251 -29.71 5.65 -16.65
C ASN A 251 -30.53 6.64 -15.80
N GLN A 252 -31.53 7.30 -16.38
CA GLN A 252 -32.47 8.16 -15.64
C GLN A 252 -33.34 7.41 -14.63
N MET A 253 -33.75 6.18 -14.96
CA MET A 253 -34.54 5.35 -14.04
C MET A 253 -33.65 4.75 -12.95
N ALA A 254 -32.44 4.29 -13.29
CA ALA A 254 -31.47 3.77 -12.33
C ALA A 254 -31.01 4.83 -11.32
N GLY A 255 -30.74 6.06 -11.78
CA GLY A 255 -30.32 7.19 -10.93
C GLY A 255 -31.37 7.67 -9.92
N LYS A 256 -32.64 7.29 -10.10
CA LYS A 256 -33.74 7.60 -9.16
C LYS A 256 -33.95 6.50 -8.13
N SER A 257 -33.42 5.29 -8.36
CA SER A 257 -33.53 4.18 -7.43
C SER A 257 -32.50 4.31 -6.30
N PRO A 258 -32.88 4.11 -5.02
CA PRO A 258 -31.91 4.11 -3.92
C PRO A 258 -30.86 3.02 -4.12
N ASN A 259 -29.58 3.40 -4.06
CA ASN A 259 -28.47 2.47 -4.23
C ASN A 259 -27.58 2.42 -2.98
N PHE A 260 -27.26 1.21 -2.52
CA PHE A 260 -26.48 1.01 -1.29
C PHE A 260 -25.06 1.57 -1.40
N CYS A 261 -24.40 1.51 -2.56
CA CYS A 261 -23.07 2.09 -2.74
C CYS A 261 -23.06 3.60 -2.55
N VAL A 262 -24.11 4.30 -2.99
CA VAL A 262 -24.24 5.75 -2.80
C VAL A 262 -24.41 6.09 -1.33
N LEU A 263 -25.27 5.35 -0.62
CA LEU A 263 -25.46 5.49 0.82
C LEU A 263 -24.15 5.23 1.58
N LEU A 264 -23.51 4.08 1.33
CA LEU A 264 -22.27 3.68 1.99
C LEU A 264 -21.15 4.69 1.77
N HIS A 265 -20.91 5.13 0.53
CA HIS A 265 -19.91 6.14 0.22
C HIS A 265 -20.18 7.46 0.95
N GLY A 266 -21.43 7.92 0.96
CA GLY A 266 -21.83 9.14 1.67
C GLY A 266 -21.56 9.05 3.16
N SER A 267 -21.97 7.95 3.79
CA SER A 267 -21.76 7.69 5.21
C SER A 267 -20.27 7.59 5.57
N LEU A 268 -19.48 6.80 4.84
CA LEU A 268 -18.04 6.66 5.10
C LEU A 268 -17.30 7.99 5.01
N LYS A 269 -17.70 8.86 4.07
CA LYS A 269 -17.10 10.18 3.90
C LYS A 269 -17.45 11.13 5.05
N VAL A 270 -18.73 11.16 5.45
CA VAL A 270 -19.21 12.10 6.49
C VAL A 270 -18.68 11.69 7.86
N GLU A 271 -18.72 10.40 8.17
CA GLU A 271 -18.29 9.87 9.46
C GLU A 271 -16.78 9.69 9.56
N GLY A 272 -16.03 9.83 8.45
CA GLY A 272 -14.58 9.63 8.47
C GLY A 272 -14.19 8.19 8.84
N MET A 273 -14.93 7.22 8.29
CA MET A 273 -14.75 5.79 8.56
C MET A 273 -14.37 5.01 7.29
N VAL A 274 -13.87 3.80 7.51
CA VAL A 274 -13.68 2.76 6.49
C VAL A 274 -14.51 1.53 6.85
N ALA A 275 -14.97 0.78 5.84
CA ALA A 275 -15.64 -0.49 6.05
C ALA A 275 -14.69 -1.64 5.75
N LEU A 276 -14.50 -2.56 6.70
CA LEU A 276 -13.74 -3.79 6.46
C LEU A 276 -14.56 -4.75 5.60
N VAL A 277 -13.93 -5.27 4.54
CA VAL A 277 -14.57 -6.19 3.60
C VAL A 277 -13.81 -7.51 3.57
N GLN A 278 -14.53 -8.63 3.58
CA GLN A 278 -13.97 -9.95 3.39
C GLN A 278 -13.79 -10.21 1.89
N LEU A 279 -12.55 -10.52 1.48
CA LEU A 279 -12.19 -10.81 0.09
C LEU A 279 -12.08 -12.31 -0.18
N GLY A 280 -11.86 -13.09 0.88
CA GLY A 280 -11.70 -14.54 0.83
C GLY A 280 -11.43 -15.15 2.20
N PRO A 281 -11.08 -16.45 2.27
CA PRO A 281 -10.66 -17.09 3.51
C PRO A 281 -9.36 -16.48 4.02
N ASP A 282 -9.41 -15.92 5.23
CA ASP A 282 -8.28 -15.20 5.86
C ASP A 282 -7.69 -14.09 4.97
N TRP A 283 -8.57 -13.40 4.22
CA TRP A 283 -8.18 -12.29 3.36
C TRP A 283 -9.20 -11.18 3.39
N PHE A 284 -8.73 -9.97 3.68
CA PHE A 284 -9.56 -8.80 3.95
C PHE A 284 -9.05 -7.58 3.19
N GLY A 285 -9.94 -6.61 3.03
CA GLY A 285 -9.64 -5.29 2.50
C GLY A 285 -10.42 -4.22 3.23
N MET A 286 -10.39 -3.00 2.69
CA MET A 286 -11.18 -1.89 3.18
C MET A 286 -11.85 -1.13 2.05
N LEU A 287 -13.09 -0.70 2.29
CA LEU A 287 -13.85 0.24 1.48
C LEU A 287 -13.80 1.61 2.14
N TYR A 288 -13.55 2.64 1.35
CA TYR A 288 -13.42 4.01 1.84
C TYR A 288 -13.78 5.02 0.77
N SER A 289 -14.15 6.22 1.20
CA SER A 289 -14.35 7.33 0.29
C SER A 289 -13.01 7.97 -0.06
N GLN A 290 -12.70 8.05 -1.35
CA GLN A 290 -11.55 8.82 -1.84
C GLN A 290 -12.03 10.03 -2.61
N ALA A 291 -11.51 11.21 -2.26
CA ALA A 291 -11.65 12.40 -3.07
C ALA A 291 -10.61 12.38 -4.20
N ASP A 292 -11.09 12.34 -5.43
CA ASP A 292 -10.29 12.52 -6.65
C ASP A 292 -10.04 14.02 -6.88
N SER A 293 -11.03 14.85 -6.55
CA SER A 293 -10.91 16.31 -6.54
C SER A 293 -11.76 16.92 -5.42
N LYS A 294 -11.72 18.25 -5.29
CA LYS A 294 -12.61 18.98 -4.35
C LYS A 294 -14.11 18.72 -4.61
N LYS A 295 -14.49 18.28 -5.82
CA LYS A 295 -15.89 18.09 -6.24
C LYS A 295 -16.29 16.63 -6.48
N LYS A 296 -15.33 15.73 -6.72
CA LYS A 296 -15.60 14.32 -7.05
C LYS A 296 -14.98 13.40 -6.02
N SER A 297 -15.80 12.59 -5.36
CA SER A 297 -15.36 11.48 -4.54
C SER A 297 -16.09 10.21 -4.94
N ASN A 298 -15.40 9.08 -4.90
CA ASN A 298 -15.94 7.77 -5.24
C ASN A 298 -15.64 6.77 -4.13
N LEU A 299 -16.42 5.70 -4.09
CA LEU A 299 -16.12 4.53 -3.27
C LEU A 299 -14.92 3.79 -3.87
N MET A 300 -13.91 3.53 -3.05
CA MET A 300 -12.76 2.73 -3.41
C MET A 300 -12.60 1.57 -2.46
N MET A 301 -12.04 0.48 -2.96
CA MET A 301 -11.63 -0.70 -2.24
C MET A 301 -10.10 -0.83 -2.32
N SER A 302 -9.47 -1.09 -1.19
CA SER A 302 -8.06 -1.50 -1.12
C SER A 302 -7.96 -2.92 -0.59
N LEU A 303 -7.07 -3.71 -1.16
CA LEU A 303 -6.83 -5.09 -0.73
C LEU A 303 -5.63 -5.12 0.22
N PHE A 304 -5.76 -5.77 1.37
CA PHE A 304 -4.62 -6.02 2.25
C PHE A 304 -3.85 -7.25 1.77
N GLU A 305 -2.65 -7.43 2.32
CA GLU A 305 -1.93 -8.70 2.21
C GLU A 305 -2.81 -9.85 2.72
N PRO A 306 -2.87 -11.00 2.04
CA PRO A 306 -3.59 -12.15 2.56
C PRO A 306 -2.90 -12.69 3.82
N GLY A 307 -3.70 -13.15 4.79
CA GLY A 307 -3.22 -13.72 6.04
C GLY A 307 -3.90 -13.14 7.28
N SER A 308 -3.52 -13.69 8.43
CA SER A 308 -4.25 -13.49 9.68
C SER A 308 -4.04 -12.13 10.35
N GLU A 309 -2.87 -11.51 10.14
CA GLU A 309 -2.46 -10.25 10.80
C GLU A 309 -1.81 -9.29 9.79
N PRO A 310 -2.54 -8.83 8.75
CA PRO A 310 -1.97 -7.93 7.76
C PRO A 310 -1.58 -6.57 8.37
N LEU A 311 -2.29 -6.14 9.42
CA LEU A 311 -2.10 -4.86 10.10
C LEU A 311 -1.82 -5.08 11.59
N PRO A 312 -0.55 -5.02 12.04
CA PRO A 312 -0.18 -5.32 13.42
C PRO A 312 -0.87 -4.45 14.48
N TRP A 313 -1.24 -3.22 14.14
CA TRP A 313 -1.95 -2.31 15.05
C TRP A 313 -3.44 -2.59 15.17
N LEU A 314 -4.04 -3.39 14.28
CA LEU A 314 -5.39 -3.94 14.43
C LEU A 314 -5.37 -5.37 15.01
N GLY A 315 -4.23 -6.06 14.92
CA GLY A 315 -4.11 -7.45 15.35
C GLY A 315 -4.77 -8.41 14.35
N ARG A 316 -5.32 -9.52 14.86
CA ARG A 316 -6.00 -10.52 14.03
C ARG A 316 -7.36 -9.99 13.63
N ILE A 317 -7.60 -9.84 12.31
CA ILE A 317 -8.89 -9.34 11.82
C ILE A 317 -10.03 -10.29 12.23
N SER A 318 -9.78 -11.59 12.26
CA SER A 318 -10.74 -12.61 12.73
C SER A 318 -11.10 -12.51 14.22
N GLN A 319 -10.36 -11.74 15.02
CA GLN A 319 -10.65 -11.48 16.44
C GLN A 319 -11.31 -10.11 16.67
N LEU A 320 -11.53 -9.32 15.62
CA LEU A 320 -12.31 -8.10 15.73
C LEU A 320 -13.78 -8.47 15.90
N GLY A 321 -14.35 -8.00 17.01
CA GLY A 321 -15.74 -8.23 17.37
C GLY A 321 -16.53 -6.93 17.46
N PRO A 322 -17.87 -7.02 17.49
CA PRO A 322 -18.71 -5.84 17.66
C PRO A 322 -18.51 -5.25 19.07
N ALA A 323 -18.57 -3.93 19.16
CA ALA A 323 -18.44 -3.22 20.44
C ALA A 323 -19.53 -3.62 21.47
N SER A 324 -20.68 -4.15 21.00
CA SER A 324 -21.76 -4.67 21.84
C SER A 324 -21.36 -5.87 22.70
N ASP A 325 -20.36 -6.64 22.28
CA ASP A 325 -19.91 -7.84 22.99
C ASP A 325 -18.85 -7.50 24.06
N ALA A 326 -18.33 -6.26 24.04
CA ALA A 326 -17.41 -5.77 25.06
C ALA A 326 -18.17 -5.37 26.34
N ALA A 327 -17.50 -5.54 27.49
CA ALA A 327 -18.08 -5.16 28.78
C ALA A 327 -18.33 -3.64 28.91
N GLU A 328 -17.50 -2.85 28.24
CA GLU A 328 -17.58 -1.39 28.16
C GLU A 328 -17.29 -0.98 26.70
N ASN A 329 -17.87 0.14 26.24
CA ASN A 329 -17.59 0.63 24.90
C ASN A 329 -16.10 1.03 24.81
N PRO A 330 -15.28 0.38 23.97
CA PRO A 330 -13.86 0.67 23.87
C PRO A 330 -13.56 2.08 23.36
N TYR A 331 -14.51 2.70 22.65
CA TYR A 331 -14.42 4.08 22.17
C TYR A 331 -14.82 5.13 23.23
N GLY A 332 -15.34 4.68 24.38
CA GLY A 332 -15.92 5.53 25.42
C GLY A 332 -17.33 6.02 25.08
N GLU A 333 -18.03 6.59 26.06
CA GLU A 333 -19.41 7.10 25.87
C GLU A 333 -19.45 8.33 24.94
N ASP A 334 -18.39 9.14 24.98
CA ASP A 334 -18.25 10.39 24.22
C ASP A 334 -17.32 10.24 22.99
N ASP A 335 -16.99 9.01 22.59
CA ASP A 335 -16.10 8.74 21.44
C ASP A 335 -14.70 9.40 21.56
N SER A 336 -14.19 9.44 22.80
CA SER A 336 -12.94 10.14 23.15
C SER A 336 -11.74 9.21 23.31
N LYS A 337 -11.94 7.91 23.13
CA LYS A 337 -10.92 6.86 23.27
C LYS A 337 -10.97 5.97 22.04
N SER A 338 -9.94 5.15 21.88
CA SER A 338 -9.91 4.09 20.87
C SER A 338 -9.22 2.86 21.45
N PRO A 339 -9.67 1.63 21.11
CA PRO A 339 -8.94 0.41 21.40
C PRO A 339 -7.65 0.28 20.57
N PHE A 340 -7.47 1.11 19.54
CA PHE A 340 -6.34 1.12 18.65
C PHE A 340 -5.41 2.32 18.90
N PRO A 341 -4.12 2.23 18.52
CA PRO A 341 -3.43 1.07 17.97
C PRO A 341 -3.07 0.02 19.03
N ILE A 342 -3.13 -1.26 18.66
CA ILE A 342 -2.60 -2.35 19.49
C ILE A 342 -1.08 -2.19 19.59
N GLN A 343 -0.58 -2.05 20.81
CA GLN A 343 0.86 -1.91 21.04
C GLN A 343 1.56 -3.27 20.92
N PRO A 344 2.74 -3.32 20.28
CA PRO A 344 3.52 -4.54 20.25
C PRO A 344 3.93 -4.96 21.66
N LYS A 345 3.92 -6.28 21.92
CA LYS A 345 4.31 -6.86 23.22
C LYS A 345 5.67 -6.35 23.72
N ASN A 346 6.61 -6.15 22.81
CA ASN A 346 7.94 -5.62 23.10
C ASN A 346 8.12 -4.24 22.45
N LYS A 347 8.53 -3.25 23.26
CA LYS A 347 8.87 -1.91 22.78
C LYS A 347 10.08 -1.96 21.84
N ARG A 348 10.07 -1.11 20.82
CA ARG A 348 11.21 -0.94 19.91
C ARG A 348 12.31 -0.11 20.57
N SER A 349 13.52 -0.18 20.02
CA SER A 349 14.70 0.51 20.57
C SER A 349 14.55 2.01 20.71
N TYR A 350 13.80 2.67 19.81
CA TYR A 350 13.52 4.11 19.88
C TYR A 350 12.40 4.48 20.86
N ALA A 351 11.55 3.51 21.24
CA ALA A 351 10.45 3.69 22.20
C ALA A 351 10.82 3.19 23.61
N GLN A 352 12.08 2.83 23.81
CA GLN A 352 12.63 2.36 25.08
C GLN A 352 14.00 2.99 25.30
N ASN A 353 14.41 3.11 26.55
CA ASN A 353 15.77 3.54 26.86
C ASN A 353 16.77 2.44 26.48
N VAL A 354 17.58 2.70 25.47
CA VAL A 354 18.71 1.86 25.06
C VAL A 354 20.02 2.63 25.24
N THR A 355 21.10 1.92 25.52
CA THR A 355 22.43 2.52 25.68
C THR A 355 23.32 2.14 24.51
N VAL A 356 23.89 3.13 23.83
CA VAL A 356 24.74 2.93 22.64
C VAL A 356 25.99 3.80 22.75
N TRP A 357 27.14 3.17 22.98
CA TRP A 357 28.44 3.86 23.14
C TRP A 357 29.46 3.51 22.05
N ILE A 358 28.98 3.19 20.85
CA ILE A 358 29.85 2.98 19.68
C ILE A 358 30.52 4.30 19.25
N LYS A 359 29.80 5.43 19.39
CA LYS A 359 30.32 6.78 19.12
C LYS A 359 30.58 7.52 20.43
N ALA A 360 31.69 8.25 20.49
CA ALA A 360 32.08 9.03 21.68
C ALA A 360 30.99 10.02 22.14
N SER A 361 30.24 10.62 21.21
CA SER A 361 29.15 11.56 21.52
C SER A 361 28.01 10.94 22.34
N GLY A 362 27.68 9.66 22.10
CA GLY A 362 26.66 8.94 22.86
C GLY A 362 27.06 8.78 24.32
N LEU A 363 28.30 8.34 24.56
CA LEU A 363 28.85 8.21 25.90
C LEU A 363 28.93 9.57 26.62
N GLN A 364 29.43 10.60 25.93
CA GLN A 364 29.51 11.96 26.48
C GLN A 364 28.13 12.49 26.88
N THR A 365 27.09 12.23 26.07
CA THR A 365 25.72 12.66 26.36
C THR A 365 25.17 12.02 27.63
N ASP A 366 25.38 10.72 27.82
CA ASP A 366 24.96 10.01 29.03
C ASP A 366 25.67 10.53 30.28
N VAL A 367 26.99 10.69 30.23
CA VAL A 367 27.78 11.24 31.34
C VAL A 367 27.36 12.68 31.65
N GLN A 368 27.20 13.53 30.63
CA GLN A 368 26.74 14.90 30.82
C GLN A 368 25.34 14.96 31.45
N LYS A 369 24.43 14.05 31.10
CA LYS A 369 23.10 13.99 31.71
C LYS A 369 23.17 13.65 33.20
N ILE A 370 24.06 12.75 33.59
CA ILE A 370 24.34 12.45 35.01
C ILE A 370 24.89 13.69 35.71
N LEU A 371 25.91 14.35 35.16
CA LEU A 371 26.54 15.53 35.77
C LEU A 371 25.57 16.72 35.90
N ARG A 372 24.68 16.93 34.92
CA ARG A 372 23.62 17.96 35.01
C ARG A 372 22.65 17.70 36.15
N ASN A 373 22.31 16.44 36.42
CA ASN A 373 21.44 16.07 37.54
C ASN A 373 22.19 16.13 38.88
N ALA A 374 23.47 15.77 38.90
CA ALA A 374 24.36 15.86 40.07
C ALA A 374 24.42 17.28 40.65
N ARG A 375 24.52 18.30 39.80
CA ARG A 375 24.56 19.72 40.21
C ARG A 375 23.23 20.26 40.75
N LYS A 376 22.14 19.49 40.64
CA LYS A 376 20.78 19.87 41.08
C LYS A 376 20.30 18.98 42.23
N LEU A 377 21.22 18.40 42.99
CA LEU A 377 20.87 17.66 44.20
C LEU A 377 20.57 18.63 45.35
N PRO A 378 19.57 18.33 46.20
CA PRO A 378 18.77 17.10 46.28
C PRO A 378 17.53 17.04 45.36
N GLU A 379 17.18 18.12 44.64
CA GLU A 379 15.95 18.23 43.85
C GLU A 379 15.81 17.13 42.77
N LYS A 380 16.92 16.71 42.17
CA LYS A 380 16.96 15.70 41.08
C LYS A 380 17.49 14.34 41.51
N THR A 381 17.45 14.01 42.81
CA THR A 381 17.98 12.75 43.38
C THR A 381 17.48 11.50 42.65
N GLN A 382 16.17 11.34 42.46
CA GLN A 382 15.63 10.14 41.78
C GLN A 382 16.13 9.99 40.34
N THR A 383 16.13 11.09 39.57
CA THR A 383 16.62 11.08 38.19
C THR A 383 18.13 10.87 38.11
N PHE A 384 18.90 11.43 39.05
CA PHE A 384 20.34 11.21 39.13
C PHE A 384 20.68 9.73 39.32
N TYR A 385 20.11 9.08 40.34
CA TYR A 385 20.36 7.66 40.61
C TYR A 385 19.80 6.73 39.53
N LYS A 386 18.70 7.09 38.86
CA LYS A 386 18.18 6.32 37.71
C LYS A 386 19.16 6.32 36.54
N GLU A 387 19.72 7.48 36.18
CA GLU A 387 20.68 7.61 35.09
C GLU A 387 22.04 6.98 35.45
N LEU A 388 22.47 7.13 36.71
CA LEU A 388 23.68 6.50 37.23
C LEU A 388 23.60 4.97 37.17
N ASN A 389 22.49 4.38 37.63
CA ASN A 389 22.29 2.93 37.55
C ASN A 389 22.14 2.44 36.10
N ARG A 390 21.58 3.25 35.19
CA ARG A 390 21.56 2.92 33.76
C ARG A 390 22.97 2.81 33.20
N LEU A 391 23.81 3.82 33.43
CA LEU A 391 25.21 3.79 33.02
C LEU A 391 25.94 2.62 33.66
N ARG A 392 25.72 2.37 34.97
CA ARG A 392 26.33 1.24 35.68
C ARG A 392 25.99 -0.08 34.99
N LYS A 393 24.70 -0.39 34.82
CA LYS A 393 24.25 -1.63 34.19
C LYS A 393 24.79 -1.79 32.77
N ALA A 394 24.82 -0.73 31.98
CA ALA A 394 25.37 -0.77 30.62
C ALA A 394 26.88 -1.03 30.61
N ALA A 395 27.66 -0.36 31.47
CA ALA A 395 29.09 -0.55 31.58
C ALA A 395 29.44 -1.98 32.04
N LEU A 396 28.67 -2.55 32.98
CA LEU A 396 28.83 -3.94 33.41
C LEU A 396 28.53 -4.92 32.27
N ALA A 397 27.43 -4.71 31.53
CA ALA A 397 27.05 -5.56 30.42
C ALA A 397 28.07 -5.53 29.26
N PHE A 398 28.66 -4.37 28.99
CA PHE A 398 29.70 -4.20 27.97
C PHE A 398 31.10 -4.60 28.46
N GLY A 399 31.30 -4.86 29.76
CA GLY A 399 32.62 -5.07 30.35
C GLY A 399 33.51 -3.82 30.37
N PHE A 400 32.93 -2.63 30.33
CA PHE A 400 33.65 -1.35 30.29
C PHE A 400 33.88 -0.78 31.70
N TRP A 401 34.64 -1.50 32.52
CA TRP A 401 34.86 -1.19 33.95
C TRP A 401 35.61 0.13 34.20
N GLU A 402 36.49 0.51 33.29
CA GLU A 402 37.25 1.76 33.38
C GLU A 402 36.33 2.98 33.36
N LEU A 403 35.22 2.92 32.61
CA LEU A 403 34.22 3.99 32.61
C LEU A 403 33.61 4.21 33.99
N LEU A 404 33.37 3.14 34.76
CA LEU A 404 32.83 3.27 36.12
C LEU A 404 33.82 4.00 37.05
N LYS A 405 35.12 3.71 36.91
CA LYS A 405 36.18 4.40 37.67
C LYS A 405 36.24 5.88 37.29
N SER A 406 36.30 6.18 35.99
CA SER A 406 36.36 7.57 35.51
C SER A 406 35.11 8.38 35.87
N VAL A 407 33.91 7.79 35.79
CA VAL A 407 32.68 8.48 36.21
C VAL A 407 32.66 8.72 37.71
N ALA A 408 33.17 7.80 38.53
CA ALA A 408 33.28 8.00 39.97
C ALA A 408 34.22 9.17 40.32
N GLU A 409 35.39 9.24 39.68
CA GLU A 409 36.34 10.36 39.84
C GLU A 409 35.72 11.69 39.39
N LEU A 410 34.90 11.69 38.34
CA LEU A 410 34.14 12.87 37.93
C LEU A 410 33.13 13.32 38.99
N LEU A 411 32.42 12.38 39.63
CA LEU A 411 31.47 12.69 40.71
C LEU A 411 32.18 13.23 41.95
N GLU A 412 33.34 12.68 42.32
CA GLU A 412 34.18 13.22 43.40
C GLU A 412 34.63 14.64 43.09
N ARG A 413 35.07 14.89 41.85
CA ARG A 413 35.43 16.23 41.39
C ARG A 413 34.26 17.19 41.47
N GLU A 414 33.07 16.82 40.99
CA GLU A 414 31.87 17.67 41.12
C GLU A 414 31.50 17.93 42.58
N CYS A 415 31.68 16.96 43.48
CA CYS A 415 31.46 17.14 44.91
C CYS A 415 32.37 18.23 45.50
N THR A 416 33.65 18.28 45.07
CA THR A 416 34.60 19.33 45.51
C THR A 416 34.33 20.70 44.88
N LEU A 417 33.59 20.76 43.76
CA LEU A 417 33.27 21.98 43.02
C LEU A 417 31.86 22.51 43.32
N LEU A 418 31.17 21.95 44.32
CA LEU A 418 29.88 22.46 44.75
C LEU A 418 30.02 23.90 45.26
N PRO A 419 29.14 24.84 44.84
CA PRO A 419 29.11 26.19 45.38
C PRO A 419 28.81 26.20 46.89
N ASP A 420 29.25 27.24 47.61
CA ASP A 420 28.93 27.42 49.04
C ASP A 420 27.41 27.53 49.32
N SER A 421 26.62 27.85 48.29
CA SER A 421 25.14 27.89 48.34
C SER A 421 24.46 26.55 48.07
N ALA A 422 25.22 25.48 47.80
CA ALA A 422 24.67 24.15 47.55
C ALA A 422 24.11 23.53 48.84
N HIS A 423 23.03 22.75 48.69
CA HIS A 423 22.41 22.05 49.81
C HIS A 423 23.36 20.96 50.35
N PRO A 424 23.49 20.80 51.69
CA PRO A 424 24.45 19.88 52.29
C PRO A 424 24.29 18.42 51.84
N ASP A 425 23.04 17.97 51.60
CA ASP A 425 22.75 16.63 51.07
C ASP A 425 23.45 16.33 49.73
N ALA A 426 23.69 17.33 48.88
CA ALA A 426 24.33 17.13 47.58
C ALA A 426 25.73 16.49 47.72
N ALA A 427 26.52 16.94 48.69
CA ALA A 427 27.86 16.41 48.93
C ALA A 427 27.83 14.95 49.42
N PHE A 428 26.89 14.62 50.32
CA PHE A 428 26.69 13.24 50.80
C PHE A 428 26.27 12.29 49.68
N GLN A 429 25.29 12.71 48.85
CA GLN A 429 24.82 11.88 47.74
C GLN A 429 25.89 11.66 46.67
N LEU A 430 26.68 12.68 46.31
CA LEU A 430 27.74 12.55 45.31
C LEU A 430 28.89 11.66 45.79
N SER A 431 29.31 11.84 47.04
CA SER A 431 30.38 11.03 47.64
C SER A 431 29.96 9.56 47.75
N HIS A 432 28.74 9.30 48.20
CA HIS A 432 28.16 7.95 48.26
C HIS A 432 28.08 7.32 46.87
N ALA A 433 27.51 8.03 45.88
CA ALA A 433 27.40 7.54 44.51
C ALA A 433 28.76 7.18 43.90
N ALA A 434 29.78 8.02 44.09
CA ALA A 434 31.14 7.77 43.61
C ALA A 434 31.77 6.53 44.26
N GLN A 435 31.66 6.39 45.59
CA GLN A 435 32.18 5.23 46.32
C GLN A 435 31.52 3.93 45.83
N GLN A 436 30.20 3.92 45.68
CA GLN A 436 29.46 2.75 45.21
C GLN A 436 29.82 2.37 43.77
N LEU A 437 30.09 3.37 42.91
CA LEU A 437 30.50 3.12 41.52
C LEU A 437 31.94 2.56 41.44
N LYS A 438 32.86 3.01 42.31
CA LYS A 438 34.20 2.42 42.46
C LYS A 438 34.10 0.96 42.92
N LEU A 439 33.25 0.67 43.90
CA LEU A 439 33.01 -0.71 44.36
C LEU A 439 32.45 -1.59 43.24
N ALA A 440 31.54 -1.07 42.41
CA ALA A 440 31.00 -1.78 41.25
C ALA A 440 32.07 -2.06 40.17
N SER A 441 33.10 -1.22 40.06
CA SER A 441 34.19 -1.38 39.07
C SER A 441 35.20 -2.49 39.40
N SER A 442 35.14 -3.05 40.61
CA SER A 442 36.13 -4.02 41.12
C SER A 442 35.87 -5.49 40.73
N GLY A 443 34.78 -5.79 40.00
CA GLY A 443 34.48 -7.12 39.43
C GLY A 443 33.96 -8.16 40.44
N ASP A 444 34.63 -8.32 41.59
CA ASP A 444 34.36 -9.40 42.56
C ASP A 444 33.39 -9.01 43.69
N SER A 445 32.83 -7.80 43.64
CA SER A 445 31.98 -7.27 44.70
C SER A 445 30.50 -7.55 44.47
N LYS A 446 29.72 -7.72 45.55
CA LYS A 446 28.25 -7.70 45.51
C LYS A 446 27.67 -6.47 44.78
N TYR A 447 28.45 -5.38 44.74
CA TYR A 447 28.13 -4.13 44.06
C TYR A 447 28.34 -4.18 42.53
N ALA A 448 29.02 -5.21 42.01
CA ALA A 448 29.20 -5.45 40.57
C ALA A 448 28.08 -6.30 39.96
N ALA A 449 27.17 -6.86 40.77
CA ALA A 449 26.02 -7.61 40.29
C ALA A 449 25.09 -6.73 39.44
N TYR A 450 24.59 -7.24 38.31
CA TYR A 450 23.73 -6.50 37.39
C TYR A 450 22.42 -6.03 38.05
N GLU A 451 21.83 -6.85 38.91
CA GLU A 451 20.58 -6.54 39.61
C GLU A 451 20.73 -5.55 40.77
N HIS A 452 21.94 -5.36 41.29
CA HIS A 452 22.18 -4.46 42.41
C HIS A 452 22.09 -2.99 41.98
N ASN A 453 21.11 -2.24 42.48
CA ASN A 453 21.03 -0.79 42.22
C ASN A 453 21.66 0.02 43.35
N ILE A 454 22.38 1.08 42.99
CA ILE A 454 22.85 2.11 43.92
C ILE A 454 21.62 2.92 44.37
N THR A 455 21.31 2.86 45.66
CA THR A 455 20.21 3.62 46.26
C THR A 455 20.74 4.93 46.88
N PRO A 456 19.93 6.00 46.92
CA PRO A 456 20.27 7.22 47.64
C PRO A 456 20.59 6.95 49.11
N MET A 457 21.49 7.75 49.68
CA MET A 457 21.74 7.73 51.12
C MET A 457 20.53 8.37 51.83
N LEU A 458 20.05 7.77 52.91
CA LEU A 458 19.04 8.39 53.75
C LEU A 458 19.72 9.45 54.60
N THR A 459 19.29 10.70 54.46
CA THR A 459 19.82 11.84 55.21
C THR A 459 18.70 12.57 55.92
N ASP A 460 18.96 13.02 57.15
CA ASP A 460 17.95 13.64 58.02
C ASP A 460 17.76 15.14 57.76
N PHE A 461 18.16 15.63 56.57
CA PHE A 461 18.09 17.04 56.21
C PHE A 461 16.68 17.52 55.85
N SER A 462 15.73 16.60 55.63
CA SER A 462 14.31 16.93 55.47
C SER A 462 13.64 17.12 56.84
N GLY A 463 13.79 18.31 57.42
CA GLY A 463 12.95 18.86 58.49
C GLY A 463 12.49 17.89 59.59
N GLY A 464 13.27 17.78 60.66
CA GLY A 464 12.80 17.26 61.94
C GLY A 464 11.62 18.09 62.46
N GLY A 465 10.41 17.54 62.29
CA GLY A 465 9.17 18.02 62.88
C GLY A 465 8.40 16.81 63.40
N GLY A 466 8.83 16.29 64.55
CA GLY A 466 8.17 15.17 65.21
C GLY A 466 9.00 14.68 66.38
N ALA A 467 8.63 15.15 67.57
CA ALA A 467 9.14 14.69 68.85
C ALA A 467 8.96 13.16 69.02
N ASP A 468 9.71 12.65 70.00
CA ASP A 468 9.63 11.31 70.59
C ASP A 468 10.41 10.18 69.91
N ARG A 469 11.68 10.05 70.32
CA ARG A 469 12.23 8.76 70.76
C ARG A 469 13.05 8.97 72.03
N ILE A 470 12.56 8.35 73.11
CA ILE A 470 13.12 8.24 74.46
C ILE A 470 14.49 7.57 74.42
#